data_AF-A0A8J5TG41-F1
#
_entry.id   AF-A0A8J5TG41-F1
#
_cell.length_a   1.000
_cell.length_b   1.000
_cell.length_c   1.000
_cell.angle_alpha   90.00
_cell.angle_beta   90.00
_cell.angle_gamma   90.00
#
_symmetry.space_group_name_H-M   'P 1'
#
loop_
_entity.id
_entity.type
_entity.pdbx_description
1 polymer ?
#
loop_
_entity_poly.entity_id
_entity_poly.type
_entity_poly.pdbx_seq_one_letter_code
_entity_poly.pdbx_strand_id
1 'polypeptide(L)'
;MDNSMSHTLDELNTEDLLQGNAQVLHHFLSSLKSQALRCACFLGIPGALHRLGGSATVAGLLDETGLHPSKLPYLRRLMRTLTVSGIFATAKQQCSPTIMAEAEDATGIGETVYTLTPASRLLVGDRPSGERRHVRAAEPAA
;
A
#
# COMPACT_ATOMS: atom_id res chain seq x y z
N MET A 1 -33.07 31.64 31.58
CA MET A 1 -33.29 31.17 30.18
C MET A 1 -31.95 31.05 29.45
N ASP A 2 -30.94 30.55 30.14
CA ASP A 2 -29.51 30.75 29.89
C ASP A 2 -28.78 29.40 29.71
N ASN A 3 -29.37 28.30 30.17
CA ASN A 3 -28.80 26.96 30.07
C ASN A 3 -28.86 26.35 28.66
N SER A 4 -29.74 26.86 27.78
CA SER A 4 -29.95 26.30 26.43
C SER A 4 -28.88 26.75 25.42
N MET A 5 -28.20 27.86 25.66
CA MET A 5 -27.20 28.43 24.74
C MET A 5 -25.78 27.92 25.06
N SER A 6 -25.50 27.58 26.33
CA SER A 6 -24.25 26.94 26.73
C SER A 6 -24.14 25.51 26.17
N HIS A 7 -25.22 24.73 26.23
CA HIS A 7 -25.22 23.36 25.71
C HIS A 7 -24.96 23.30 24.20
N THR A 8 -25.51 24.24 23.43
CA THR A 8 -25.28 24.33 21.98
C THR A 8 -23.85 24.74 21.63
N LEU A 9 -23.20 25.58 22.44
CA LEU A 9 -21.81 25.96 22.21
C LEU A 9 -20.84 24.82 22.55
N ASP A 10 -21.13 24.05 23.61
CA ASP A 10 -20.34 22.87 23.96
C ASP A 10 -20.50 21.75 22.91
N GLU A 11 -21.73 21.51 22.40
CA GLU A 11 -21.98 20.56 21.31
C GLU A 11 -21.27 20.98 20.02
N LEU A 12 -21.40 22.23 19.58
CA LEU A 12 -20.70 22.74 18.40
C LEU A 12 -19.18 22.64 18.57
N ASN A 13 -18.64 22.92 19.75
CA ASN A 13 -17.22 22.74 20.04
C ASN A 13 -16.79 21.26 19.92
N THR A 14 -17.63 20.31 20.35
CA THR A 14 -17.32 18.88 20.17
C THR A 14 -17.39 18.44 18.70
N GLU A 15 -18.36 18.95 17.94
CA GLU A 15 -18.49 18.69 16.50
C GLU A 15 -17.34 19.31 15.70
N ASP A 16 -16.95 20.54 16.03
CA ASP A 16 -15.82 21.24 15.43
C ASP A 16 -14.49 20.53 15.72
N LEU A 17 -14.29 20.06 16.96
CA LEU A 17 -13.13 19.26 17.32
C LEU A 17 -13.11 17.91 16.60
N LEU A 18 -14.27 17.24 16.45
CA LEU A 18 -14.38 15.99 15.70
C LEU A 18 -14.06 16.22 14.21
N GLN A 19 -14.61 17.28 13.62
CA GLN A 19 -14.35 17.64 12.23
C GLN A 19 -12.88 18.01 12.01
N GLY A 20 -12.28 18.77 12.92
CA GLY A 20 -10.85 19.09 12.91
C GLY A 20 -9.99 17.84 12.97
N ASN A 21 -10.33 16.87 13.84
CA ASN A 21 -9.63 15.58 13.91
C ASN A 21 -9.77 14.78 12.60
N ALA A 22 -10.97 14.74 12.02
CA ALA A 22 -11.18 14.09 10.73
C ALA A 22 -10.33 14.72 9.62
N GLN A 23 -10.21 16.04 9.59
CA GLN A 23 -9.35 16.76 8.62
C GLN A 23 -7.87 16.43 8.82
N VAL A 24 -7.36 16.48 10.05
CA VAL A 24 -5.97 16.14 10.36
C VAL A 24 -5.66 14.69 10.00
N LEU A 25 -6.54 13.75 10.38
CA LEU A 25 -6.39 12.33 10.04
C LEU A 25 -6.46 12.10 8.53
N HIS A 26 -7.34 12.79 7.81
CA HIS A 26 -7.41 12.70 6.36
C HIS A 26 -6.08 13.10 5.70
N HIS A 27 -5.50 14.24 6.11
CA HIS A 27 -4.21 14.70 5.59
C HIS A 27 -3.07 13.74 5.96
N PHE A 28 -3.02 13.27 7.20
CA PHE A 28 -2.01 12.32 7.65
C PHE A 28 -2.09 10.99 6.86
N LEU A 29 -3.30 10.45 6.71
CA LEU A 29 -3.54 9.22 5.97
C LEU A 29 -3.25 9.40 4.47
N SER A 30 -3.55 10.57 3.90
CA SER A 30 -3.21 10.90 2.52
C SER A 30 -1.69 10.91 2.31
N SER A 31 -0.93 11.53 3.22
CA SER A 31 0.53 11.51 3.20
C SER A 31 1.10 10.08 3.34
N LEU A 32 0.52 9.27 4.23
CA LEU A 32 0.93 7.88 4.42
C LEU A 32 0.72 7.03 3.15
N LYS A 33 -0.36 7.27 2.39
CA LYS A 33 -0.59 6.60 1.10
C LYS A 33 0.53 6.90 0.11
N SER A 34 0.90 8.17 -0.03
CA SER A 34 2.01 8.60 -0.90
C SER A 34 3.35 8.01 -0.46
N GLN A 35 3.62 7.97 0.85
CA GLN A 35 4.84 7.39 1.38
C GLN A 35 4.89 5.86 1.21
N ALA A 36 3.77 5.18 1.40
CA ALA A 36 3.64 3.75 1.12
C ALA A 36 3.89 3.46 -0.36
N LEU A 37 3.34 4.27 -1.26
CA LEU A 37 3.54 4.14 -2.70
C LEU A 37 5.02 4.33 -3.06
N ARG A 38 5.66 5.38 -2.53
CA ARG A 38 7.10 5.62 -2.69
C ARG A 38 7.94 4.43 -2.21
N CYS A 39 7.58 3.86 -1.06
CA CYS A 39 8.26 2.70 -0.51
C CYS A 39 8.14 1.49 -1.45
N ALA A 40 6.95 1.23 -2.00
CA ALA A 40 6.75 0.14 -2.95
C ALA A 40 7.56 0.30 -4.24
N CYS A 41 7.68 1.52 -4.76
CA CYS A 41 8.53 1.82 -5.91
C CYS A 41 10.01 1.60 -5.57
N PHE A 42 10.47 2.08 -4.41
CA PHE A 42 11.87 1.91 -3.96
C PHE A 42 12.23 0.43 -3.76
N LEU A 43 11.30 -0.36 -3.22
CA LEU A 43 11.43 -1.81 -3.05
C LEU A 43 11.30 -2.57 -4.38
N GLY A 44 10.94 -1.90 -5.47
CA GLY A 44 10.75 -2.52 -6.78
C GLY A 44 9.56 -3.49 -6.83
N ILE A 45 8.58 -3.36 -5.94
CA ILE A 45 7.42 -4.26 -5.83
C ILE A 45 6.63 -4.34 -7.15
N PRO A 46 6.29 -3.23 -7.85
CA PRO A 46 5.58 -3.31 -9.12
C PRO A 46 6.34 -4.13 -10.16
N GLY A 47 7.66 -3.92 -10.25
CA GLY A 47 8.53 -4.66 -11.16
C GLY A 47 8.69 -6.13 -10.78
N ALA A 48 8.84 -6.44 -9.49
CA ALA A 48 8.88 -7.82 -8.98
C ALA A 48 7.59 -8.56 -9.32
N LEU A 49 6.44 -7.94 -9.05
CA LEU A 49 5.13 -8.51 -9.35
C LEU A 49 4.94 -8.72 -10.87
N HIS A 50 5.47 -7.82 -11.70
CA HIS A 50 5.46 -7.98 -13.16
C HIS A 50 6.32 -9.16 -13.64
N ARG A 51 7.53 -9.34 -13.09
CA ARG A 51 8.41 -10.47 -13.42
C ARG A 51 7.82 -11.82 -13.01
N LEU A 52 7.03 -11.84 -11.94
CA LEU A 52 6.31 -13.02 -11.46
C LEU A 52 5.01 -13.31 -12.25
N GLY A 53 4.79 -12.67 -13.40
CA GLY A 53 3.60 -12.90 -14.24
C GLY A 53 2.38 -12.05 -13.89
N GLY A 54 2.58 -10.98 -13.09
CA GLY A 54 1.54 -10.00 -12.74
C GLY A 54 0.70 -10.35 -11.51
N SER A 55 1.02 -11.46 -10.84
CA SER A 55 0.33 -11.94 -9.66
C SER A 55 1.27 -12.75 -8.77
N ALA A 56 1.33 -12.47 -7.46
CA ALA A 56 2.24 -13.17 -6.55
C ALA A 56 1.79 -13.11 -5.08
N THR A 57 2.31 -14.04 -4.29
CA THR A 57 2.14 -14.06 -2.82
C THR A 57 3.15 -13.11 -2.16
N VAL A 58 2.91 -12.73 -0.89
CA VAL A 58 3.88 -11.92 -0.13
C VAL A 58 5.24 -12.61 -0.02
N ALA A 59 5.26 -13.94 0.09
CA ALA A 59 6.49 -14.72 0.17
C ALA A 59 7.25 -14.68 -1.17
N GLY A 60 6.54 -14.88 -2.30
CA GLY A 60 7.16 -14.75 -3.62
C GLY A 60 7.70 -13.34 -3.89
N LEU A 61 6.99 -12.30 -3.43
CA LEU A 61 7.49 -10.93 -3.48
C LEU A 61 8.71 -10.72 -2.59
N LEU A 62 8.77 -11.34 -1.41
CA LEU A 62 9.92 -11.22 -0.52
C LEU A 62 11.18 -11.82 -1.18
N ASP A 63 11.07 -13.01 -1.76
CA ASP A 63 12.17 -13.67 -2.48
C ASP A 63 12.62 -12.83 -3.68
N GLU A 64 11.69 -12.35 -4.49
CA GLU A 64 11.99 -11.56 -5.70
C GLU A 64 12.56 -10.16 -5.38
N THR A 65 12.23 -9.60 -4.21
CA THR A 65 12.78 -8.32 -3.74
C THR A 65 14.09 -8.47 -2.96
N GLY A 66 14.51 -9.69 -2.63
CA GLY A 66 15.73 -9.96 -1.86
C GLY A 66 15.68 -9.44 -0.42
N LEU A 67 14.49 -9.28 0.16
CA LEU A 67 14.32 -8.79 1.52
C LEU A 67 14.56 -9.90 2.55
N HIS A 68 15.16 -9.54 3.68
CA HIS A 68 15.33 -10.49 4.79
C HIS A 68 13.95 -10.95 5.34
N PRO A 69 13.76 -12.24 5.70
CA PRO A 69 12.48 -12.79 6.17
C PRO A 69 11.89 -12.08 7.40
N SER A 70 12.71 -11.42 8.22
CA SER A 70 12.23 -10.57 9.32
C SER A 70 11.37 -9.39 8.86
N LYS A 71 11.45 -8.98 7.58
CA LYS A 71 10.68 -7.88 7.00
C LYS A 71 9.34 -8.32 6.40
N LEU A 72 9.07 -9.62 6.33
CA LEU A 72 7.81 -10.17 5.83
C LEU A 72 6.55 -9.57 6.48
N PRO A 73 6.45 -9.39 7.82
CA PRO A 73 5.27 -8.77 8.41
C PRO A 73 5.09 -7.29 7.99
N TYR A 74 6.18 -6.56 7.76
CA TYR A 74 6.14 -5.17 7.31
C TYR A 74 5.73 -5.08 5.84
N LEU A 75 6.27 -5.96 4.98
CA LEU A 75 5.87 -6.06 3.58
C LEU A 75 4.38 -6.40 3.46
N ARG A 76 3.88 -7.32 4.30
CA ARG A 76 2.45 -7.66 4.34
C ARG A 76 1.58 -6.44 4.68
N ARG A 77 1.96 -5.65 5.70
CA ARG A 77 1.24 -4.43 6.07
C ARG A 77 1.26 -3.41 4.93
N LEU A 78 2.41 -3.20 4.30
CA LEU A 78 2.56 -2.31 3.16
C LEU A 78 1.65 -2.71 2.00
N MET A 79 1.66 -3.99 1.61
CA MET A 79 0.82 -4.52 0.54
C MET A 79 -0.67 -4.37 0.84
N ARG A 80 -1.09 -4.60 2.09
CA ARG A 80 -2.48 -4.39 2.52
C ARG A 80 -2.89 -2.92 2.39
N THR A 81 -2.07 -1.99 2.86
CA THR A 81 -2.33 -0.54 2.74
C THR A 81 -2.47 -0.10 1.28
N LEU A 82 -1.60 -0.60 0.39
CA LEU A 82 -1.64 -0.26 -1.03
C LEU A 82 -2.81 -0.92 -1.77
N THR A 83 -3.29 -2.06 -1.27
CA THR A 83 -4.51 -2.72 -1.76
C THR A 83 -5.76 -1.92 -1.39
N VAL A 84 -5.87 -1.50 -0.12
CA VAL A 84 -6.97 -0.64 0.34
C VAL A 84 -7.00 0.70 -0.42
N SER A 85 -5.83 1.18 -0.85
CA SER A 85 -5.71 2.39 -1.67
C SER A 85 -6.01 2.16 -3.16
N GLY A 86 -6.29 0.93 -3.59
CA GLY A 86 -6.58 0.56 -4.98
C GLY A 86 -5.38 0.52 -5.92
N ILE A 87 -4.15 0.66 -5.40
CA ILE A 87 -2.93 0.57 -6.21
C ILE A 87 -2.65 -0.88 -6.60
N PHE A 88 -2.84 -1.82 -5.69
CA PHE A 88 -2.81 -3.26 -5.97
C PHE A 88 -4.20 -3.85 -5.71
N ALA A 89 -4.46 -5.05 -6.22
CA ALA A 89 -5.68 -5.78 -5.92
C ALA A 89 -5.33 -7.17 -5.37
N THR A 90 -6.18 -7.72 -4.51
CA THR A 90 -6.09 -9.14 -4.16
C THR A 90 -6.92 -9.96 -5.14
N ALA A 91 -6.54 -11.21 -5.38
CA ALA A 91 -7.29 -12.10 -6.27
C ALA A 91 -8.79 -12.23 -5.86
N LYS A 92 -9.09 -12.17 -4.55
CA LYS A 92 -10.46 -12.16 -4.03
C LYS A 92 -11.28 -10.95 -4.51
N GLN A 93 -10.64 -9.78 -4.64
CA GLN A 93 -11.28 -8.51 -4.98
C GLN A 93 -11.58 -8.36 -6.47
N GLN A 94 -11.01 -9.23 -7.33
CA GLN A 94 -11.28 -9.25 -8.77
C GLN A 94 -12.53 -10.09 -9.13
N CYS A 95 -12.96 -11.01 -8.27
CA CYS A 95 -14.10 -11.89 -8.55
C CYS A 95 -15.45 -11.35 -8.09
N SER A 96 -15.51 -10.24 -7.34
CA SER A 96 -16.76 -9.54 -7.03
C SER A 96 -16.50 -8.05 -6.73
N PRO A 97 -17.18 -7.09 -7.40
CA PRO A 97 -16.97 -5.66 -7.15
C PRO A 97 -17.86 -5.10 -6.03
N THR A 98 -18.57 -5.96 -5.29
CA THR A 98 -19.64 -5.51 -4.41
C THR A 98 -19.13 -5.35 -2.99
N ILE A 99 -19.17 -4.08 -2.56
CA ILE A 99 -19.08 -3.57 -1.20
C ILE A 99 -17.65 -3.39 -0.68
N MET A 100 -17.36 -2.14 -0.31
CA MET A 100 -16.36 -1.79 0.69
C MET A 100 -16.74 -2.46 2.01
N ALA A 101 -16.57 -3.77 2.13
CA ALA A 101 -16.90 -4.54 3.30
C ALA A 101 -15.61 -5.09 3.89
N GLU A 102 -15.23 -4.42 4.98
CA GLU A 102 -14.75 -5.06 6.18
C GLU A 102 -13.29 -5.51 6.17
N ALA A 103 -12.54 -4.89 7.08
CA ALA A 103 -11.26 -5.36 7.53
C ALA A 103 -11.40 -6.67 8.33
N GLU A 104 -12.11 -7.66 7.81
CA GLU A 104 -12.28 -8.98 8.41
C GLU A 104 -11.33 -9.97 7.74
N ASP A 105 -10.12 -9.98 8.26
CA ASP A 105 -9.66 -11.06 9.12
C ASP A 105 -8.15 -10.90 9.31
N ALA A 106 -7.78 -10.86 10.57
CA ALA A 106 -6.41 -10.93 11.02
C ALA A 106 -6.02 -12.40 10.98
N THR A 107 -4.82 -12.70 10.48
CA THR A 107 -4.20 -14.03 10.67
C THR A 107 -4.58 -15.14 9.69
N GLY A 108 -5.15 -14.81 8.53
CA GLY A 108 -5.14 -15.74 7.40
C GLY A 108 -3.70 -16.07 6.97
N ILE A 109 -3.14 -17.17 7.47
CA ILE A 109 -1.99 -17.92 6.93
C ILE A 109 -2.43 -18.59 5.60
N GLY A 110 -3.25 -17.90 4.81
CA GLY A 110 -3.57 -18.23 3.44
C GLY A 110 -2.72 -17.31 2.58
N GLU A 111 -2.07 -17.87 1.57
CA GLU A 111 -1.26 -17.13 0.62
C GLU A 111 -2.11 -16.08 -0.09
N THR A 112 -2.16 -14.87 0.47
CA THR A 112 -2.87 -13.75 -0.15
C THR A 112 -2.11 -13.40 -1.43
N VAL A 113 -2.76 -13.65 -2.56
CA VAL A 113 -2.23 -13.35 -3.88
C VAL A 113 -2.59 -11.92 -4.25
N TYR A 114 -1.56 -11.12 -4.50
CA TYR A 114 -1.67 -9.73 -4.96
C TYR A 114 -1.49 -9.69 -6.47
N THR A 115 -2.18 -8.76 -7.11
CA THR A 115 -2.26 -8.62 -8.57
C THR A 115 -2.02 -7.17 -8.97
N LEU A 116 -1.45 -6.98 -10.16
CA LEU A 116 -1.28 -5.65 -10.75
C LEU A 116 -2.62 -5.08 -11.22
N THR A 117 -2.96 -3.89 -10.74
CA THR A 117 -4.01 -3.01 -11.31
C THR A 117 -3.44 -2.16 -12.46
N PRO A 118 -4.29 -1.50 -13.28
CA PRO A 118 -3.84 -0.51 -14.24
C PRO A 118 -2.94 0.58 -13.63
N ALA A 119 -3.24 1.04 -12.42
CA ALA A 119 -2.43 2.05 -11.72
C ALA A 119 -1.02 1.53 -11.40
N SER A 120 -0.91 0.34 -10.81
CA SER A 120 0.40 -0.26 -10.50
C SER A 120 1.23 -0.61 -11.73
N ARG A 121 0.62 -0.86 -12.90
CA ARG A 121 1.33 -1.11 -14.15
C ARG A 121 2.11 0.11 -14.64
N LEU A 122 1.64 1.31 -14.35
CA LEU A 122 2.37 2.54 -14.67
C LEU A 122 3.70 2.65 -13.91
N LEU A 123 3.82 1.96 -12.76
CA LEU A 123 4.98 1.99 -11.89
C LEU A 123 6.07 0.98 -12.30
N VAL A 124 5.78 0.06 -13.24
CA VAL A 124 6.70 -1.02 -13.63
C VAL A 124 7.97 -0.50 -14.33
N GLY A 125 7.92 0.73 -14.86
CA GLY A 125 9.07 1.40 -15.51
C GLY A 125 9.74 2.49 -14.66
N ASP A 126 9.14 2.93 -13.56
CA ASP A 126 9.66 4.04 -12.75
C ASP A 126 10.69 3.52 -11.74
N ARG A 127 11.85 3.11 -12.26
CA ARG A 127 13.00 2.84 -11.39
C ARG A 127 13.45 4.21 -10.85
N PRO A 128 13.62 4.39 -9.53
CA PRO A 128 14.21 5.62 -9.01
C PRO A 128 15.54 5.81 -9.75
N SER A 129 15.66 6.95 -10.42
CA SER A 129 16.67 7.27 -11.44
C SER A 129 18.13 7.31 -10.94
N GLY A 130 18.43 6.68 -9.80
CA GLY A 130 19.76 6.59 -9.19
C GLY A 130 20.52 5.28 -9.42
N GLU A 131 19.88 4.21 -9.93
CA GLU A 131 20.57 2.95 -10.26
C GLU A 131 20.51 2.65 -11.76
N ARG A 132 21.12 3.54 -12.55
CA ARG A 132 21.70 3.12 -13.83
C ARG A 132 22.83 2.17 -13.50
N ARG A 133 22.48 0.88 -13.40
CA ARG A 133 23.44 -0.23 -13.38
C ARG A 133 24.38 0.01 -14.56
N HIS A 134 25.62 0.42 -14.28
CA HIS A 134 26.70 0.31 -15.23
C HIS A 134 26.87 -1.18 -15.52
N VAL A 135 26.13 -1.68 -16.51
CA VAL A 135 26.43 -2.92 -17.19
C VAL A 135 27.39 -2.54 -18.32
N ARG A 136 28.69 -2.64 -18.03
CA ARG A 136 29.77 -2.82 -19.01
C ARG A 136 30.98 -3.33 -18.20
N ALA A 137 31.62 -4.46 -18.48
CA ALA A 137 31.56 -5.35 -19.63
C ALA A 137 31.74 -6.80 -19.18
N ALA A 138 31.32 -7.70 -20.06
CA ALA A 138 31.86 -9.03 -20.14
C ALA A 138 33.38 -8.96 -20.38
N GLU A 139 34.14 -9.79 -19.68
CA GLU A 139 35.43 -10.26 -20.19
C GLU A 139 35.56 -11.76 -19.86
N PRO A 140 35.65 -12.64 -20.88
CA PRO A 140 36.03 -14.03 -20.70
C PRO A 140 37.52 -14.22 -21.03
N ALA A 141 38.24 -14.96 -20.19
CA ALA A 141 39.51 -15.63 -20.52
C ALA A 141 39.62 -16.81 -19.54
N ALA A 142 39.53 -18.05 -20.02
CA ALA A 142 40.62 -18.83 -20.63
C ALA A 142 41.76 -19.05 -19.63
#